data_AF-A0A7H4PKW7-F1
#
_entry.id   AF-A0A7H4PKW7-F1
#
_cell.length_a   1.000
_cell.length_b   1.000
_cell.length_c   1.000
_cell.angle_alpha   90.00
_cell.angle_beta   90.00
_cell.angle_gamma   90.00
#
_symmetry.space_group_name_H-M   'P 1'
#
loop_
_entity.id
_entity.type
_entity.pdbx_description
1 polymer ?
#
loop_
_entity_poly.entity_id
_entity_poly.type
_entity_poly.pdbx_seq_one_letter_code
_entity_poly.pdbx_strand_id
1 'polypeptide(L)'
;MQHISEPVVEVAPADATRYQLLEGELARVRSPNGVMVAKVTISAGQRPGSLFVPMHWNDQYARQGRVNNLLRAVTDPHSGQPESKQAAVAIAAWLPAWKGELFARQPVPLPASLHWRRRAAQGVIHLSLAGNIRSRDWLVGWCQRQGWQMQVAEGGNLWNLLAWQGGELMLGWWSDASEPAIDAEWIHAAFRTPPQNAARRHALLSGRKGGDEMPRGRIICSCFSVGERAIGEAIASGCRTPAALGAKLKCGTSCGSCLPELKALLAAKRVQA
;
A
#
# COMPACT_ATOMS: atom_id res chain seq x y z
N MET A 1 9.15 22.44 -0.09
CA MET A 1 9.87 21.35 0.60
C MET A 1 8.87 20.22 0.81
N GLN A 2 8.86 19.22 -0.08
CA GLN A 2 7.96 18.08 0.06
C GLN A 2 8.45 17.19 1.21
N HIS A 3 7.56 16.83 2.12
CA HIS A 3 7.86 15.87 3.18
C HIS A 3 8.14 14.50 2.56
N ILE A 4 9.38 14.04 2.67
CA ILE A 4 9.75 12.66 2.30
C ILE A 4 9.07 11.74 3.32
N SER A 5 8.29 10.78 2.82
CA SER A 5 7.42 9.92 3.65
C SER A 5 8.13 8.72 4.27
N GLU A 6 9.33 8.38 3.82
CA GLU A 6 10.13 7.24 4.30
C GLU A 6 11.64 7.42 4.04
N PRO A 7 12.54 6.67 4.71
CA PRO A 7 13.96 6.69 4.39
C PRO A 7 14.22 6.28 2.94
N VAL A 8 14.95 7.11 2.21
CA VAL A 8 15.31 6.88 0.80
C VAL A 8 16.82 6.92 0.61
N VAL A 9 17.31 6.17 -0.38
CA VAL A 9 18.68 6.23 -0.89
C VAL A 9 18.65 6.50 -2.38
N GLU A 10 19.28 7.58 -2.79
CA GLU A 10 19.41 7.97 -4.18
C GLU A 10 20.67 7.33 -4.81
N VAL A 11 20.45 6.67 -5.94
CA VAL A 11 21.47 5.93 -6.71
C VAL A 11 21.46 6.37 -8.16
N ALA A 12 22.63 6.33 -8.80
CA ALA A 12 22.73 6.55 -10.24
C ALA A 12 22.16 5.35 -11.03
N PRO A 13 21.60 5.53 -12.24
CA PRO A 13 21.08 4.42 -13.06
C PRO A 13 22.12 3.32 -13.32
N ALA A 14 23.39 3.69 -13.54
CA ALA A 14 24.47 2.73 -13.76
C ALA A 14 24.73 1.84 -12.54
N ASP A 15 24.67 2.40 -11.34
CA ASP A 15 24.84 1.64 -10.08
C ASP A 15 23.61 0.79 -9.78
N ALA A 16 22.41 1.31 -10.06
CA ALA A 16 21.18 0.53 -9.91
C ALA A 16 21.24 -0.76 -10.75
N THR A 17 21.65 -0.65 -12.02
CA THR A 17 21.88 -1.82 -12.87
C THR A 17 22.98 -2.73 -12.31
N ARG A 18 24.13 -2.16 -11.94
CA ARG A 18 25.29 -2.91 -11.44
C ARG A 18 24.97 -3.73 -10.18
N TYR A 19 24.20 -3.16 -9.25
CA TYR A 19 23.86 -3.77 -7.96
C TYR A 19 22.45 -4.37 -7.92
N GLN A 20 21.78 -4.46 -9.08
CA GLN A 20 20.44 -5.02 -9.24
C GLN A 20 19.40 -4.37 -8.30
N LEU A 21 19.50 -3.04 -8.13
CA LEU A 21 18.57 -2.26 -7.33
C LEU A 21 17.35 -1.89 -8.18
N LEU A 22 16.18 -1.91 -7.57
CA LEU A 22 14.91 -1.62 -8.23
C LEU A 22 14.28 -0.35 -7.64
N GLU A 23 13.73 0.51 -8.50
CA GLU A 23 13.02 1.72 -8.07
C GLU A 23 11.90 1.38 -7.08
N GLY A 24 11.84 2.09 -5.96
CA GLY A 24 10.81 1.91 -4.93
C GLY A 24 10.96 0.65 -4.06
N GLU A 25 11.92 -0.23 -4.35
CA GLU A 25 12.25 -1.39 -3.53
C GLU A 25 13.24 -1.05 -2.42
N LEU A 26 13.37 -1.95 -1.43
CA LEU A 26 14.28 -1.74 -0.31
C LEU A 26 15.72 -2.14 -0.68
N ALA A 27 16.68 -1.39 -0.16
CA ALA A 27 18.09 -1.74 -0.17
C ALA A 27 18.66 -1.72 1.23
N ARG A 28 19.65 -2.59 1.48
CA ARG A 28 20.50 -2.55 2.67
C ARG A 28 21.79 -1.84 2.34
N VAL A 29 22.07 -0.77 3.07
CA VAL A 29 23.34 -0.06 3.04
C VAL A 29 24.09 -0.42 4.32
N ARG A 30 25.36 -0.82 4.20
CA ARG A 30 26.18 -1.25 5.34
C ARG A 30 27.54 -0.57 5.33
N SER A 31 28.05 -0.32 6.52
CA SER A 31 29.43 0.05 6.80
C SER A 31 29.95 -0.76 7.98
N PRO A 32 31.24 -0.67 8.35
CA PRO A 32 31.73 -1.28 9.59
C PRO A 32 31.01 -0.78 10.85
N ASN A 33 30.36 0.39 10.81
CA ASN A 33 29.68 0.99 11.96
C ASN A 33 28.23 0.54 12.11
N GLY A 34 27.60 0.04 11.04
CA GLY A 34 26.20 -0.35 11.13
C GLY A 34 25.52 -0.60 9.79
N VAL A 35 24.19 -0.63 9.86
CA VAL A 35 23.31 -0.91 8.72
C VAL A 35 22.17 0.09 8.68
N MET A 36 21.80 0.45 7.46
CA MET A 36 20.60 1.20 7.12
C MET A 36 19.78 0.42 6.10
N VAL A 37 18.46 0.55 6.21
CA VAL A 37 17.51 0.11 5.19
C VAL A 37 16.75 1.34 4.69
N ALA A 38 16.64 1.47 3.38
CA ALA A 38 15.92 2.56 2.73
C ALA A 38 15.31 2.12 1.40
N LYS A 39 14.31 2.86 0.93
CA LYS A 39 13.80 2.72 -0.44
C LYS A 39 14.79 3.29 -1.43
N VAL A 40 14.96 2.59 -2.54
CA VAL A 40 15.81 3.02 -3.66
C VAL A 40 15.05 4.05 -4.49
N THR A 41 15.73 5.16 -4.77
CA THR A 41 15.31 6.15 -5.77
C THR A 41 16.42 6.28 -6.80
N ILE A 42 16.11 5.96 -8.05
CA ILE A 42 17.02 6.03 -9.18
C ILE A 42 16.95 7.43 -9.77
N SER A 43 18.06 8.15 -9.71
CA SER A 43 18.14 9.55 -10.15
C SER A 43 19.30 9.74 -11.12
N ALA A 44 19.02 10.25 -12.32
CA ALA A 44 20.06 10.61 -13.29
C ALA A 44 20.92 11.79 -12.82
N GLY A 45 20.44 12.56 -11.84
CA GLY A 45 21.22 13.62 -11.19
C GLY A 45 22.25 13.09 -10.18
N GLN A 46 22.20 11.81 -9.83
CA GLN A 46 23.11 11.22 -8.88
C GLN A 46 24.43 10.79 -9.54
N ARG A 47 25.56 11.06 -8.88
CA ARG A 47 26.89 10.71 -9.39
C ARG A 47 27.13 9.19 -9.26
N PRO A 48 27.52 8.49 -10.36
CA PRO A 48 27.91 7.09 -10.29
C PRO A 48 29.06 6.82 -9.30
N GLY A 49 28.97 5.71 -8.56
CA GLY A 49 29.86 5.33 -7.48
C GLY A 49 29.57 6.01 -6.14
N SER A 50 28.49 6.80 -6.02
CA SER A 50 28.10 7.49 -4.79
C SER A 50 26.63 7.35 -4.47
N LEU A 51 26.31 7.42 -3.17
CA LEU A 51 24.95 7.36 -2.63
C LEU A 51 24.60 8.69 -1.97
N PHE A 52 23.33 9.08 -2.02
CA PHE A 52 22.81 10.23 -1.31
C PHE A 52 21.64 9.79 -0.45
N VAL A 53 21.62 10.24 0.81
CA VAL A 53 20.63 9.85 1.79
C VAL A 53 20.28 11.07 2.67
N PRO A 54 19.00 11.45 2.77
CA PRO A 54 18.57 12.49 3.70
C PRO A 54 18.79 12.08 5.17
N MET A 55 19.29 13.01 6.00
CA MET A 55 19.64 12.75 7.41
C MET A 55 18.44 12.84 8.38
N HIS A 56 17.23 13.12 7.90
CA HIS A 56 16.08 13.51 8.76
C HIS A 56 15.35 12.35 9.48
N TRP A 57 15.91 11.13 9.47
CA TRP A 57 15.26 9.94 10.04
C TRP A 57 15.88 9.56 11.38
N ASN A 58 15.05 9.02 12.28
CA ASN A 58 15.46 8.50 13.59
C ASN A 58 14.73 7.20 13.94
N ASP A 59 15.11 6.56 15.04
CA ASP A 59 14.58 5.24 15.44
C ASP A 59 13.14 5.27 15.96
N GLN A 60 12.52 6.46 16.08
CA GLN A 60 11.08 6.60 16.35
C GLN A 60 10.25 6.52 15.06
N TYR A 61 10.86 6.79 13.91
CA TYR A 61 10.19 6.82 12.61
C TYR A 61 10.56 5.66 11.69
N ALA A 62 11.74 5.04 11.86
CA ALA A 62 12.08 3.84 11.11
C ALA A 62 13.15 3.00 11.82
N ARG A 63 12.96 1.69 11.85
CA ARG A 63 14.02 0.77 12.30
C ARG A 63 15.13 0.73 11.26
N GLN A 64 16.36 1.03 11.67
CA GLN A 64 17.51 1.08 10.76
C GLN A 64 17.32 2.10 9.61
N GLY A 65 16.54 3.18 9.81
CA GLY A 65 16.39 4.23 8.79
C GLY A 65 17.44 5.35 8.86
N ARG A 66 18.32 5.32 9.86
CA ARG A 66 19.27 6.39 10.18
C ARG A 66 20.57 6.26 9.39
N VAL A 67 20.85 7.22 8.52
CA VAL A 67 22.15 7.27 7.80
C VAL A 67 23.34 7.41 8.75
N ASN A 68 23.18 8.12 9.87
CA ASN A 68 24.27 8.34 10.83
C ASN A 68 24.77 7.04 11.47
N ASN A 69 24.00 5.95 11.43
CA ASN A 69 24.46 4.63 11.89
C ASN A 69 25.56 4.05 10.99
N LEU A 70 25.72 4.59 9.77
CA LEU A 70 26.76 4.19 8.83
C LEU A 70 28.07 4.96 9.03
N LEU A 71 28.02 6.06 9.78
CA LEU A 71 29.14 6.98 9.94
C LEU A 71 29.97 6.60 11.17
N ARG A 72 31.29 6.82 11.09
CA ARG A 72 32.18 6.70 12.24
C ARG A 72 32.09 7.99 13.07
N ALA A 73 32.10 7.86 14.39
CA ALA A 73 32.15 9.00 15.30
C ALA A 73 33.58 9.57 15.34
N VAL A 74 33.96 10.34 14.31
CA VAL A 74 35.23 11.10 14.25
C VAL A 74 34.92 12.58 14.20
N THR A 75 35.68 13.35 14.96
CA THR A 75 35.64 14.81 14.92
C THR A 75 36.99 15.36 14.49
N ASP A 76 36.96 16.49 13.81
CA ASP A 76 38.16 17.28 13.54
C ASP A 76 38.80 17.72 14.87
N PRO A 77 40.11 17.48 15.10
CA PRO A 77 40.76 17.76 16.37
C PRO A 77 40.85 19.26 16.73
N HIS A 78 40.68 20.17 15.77
CA HIS A 78 40.78 21.60 16.00
C HIS A 78 39.42 22.26 16.28
N SER A 79 38.41 21.93 15.47
CA SER A 79 37.07 22.53 15.53
C SER A 79 36.04 21.70 16.29
N GLY A 80 36.29 20.39 16.47
CA GLY A 80 35.33 19.44 17.04
C GLY A 80 34.18 19.06 16.08
N GLN A 81 34.20 19.51 14.83
CA GLN A 81 33.13 19.21 13.86
C GLN A 81 33.18 17.74 13.41
N PRO A 82 32.03 17.06 13.24
CA PRO A 82 31.97 15.65 12.85
C PRO A 82 32.22 15.42 11.35
N GLU A 83 32.99 14.39 11.02
CA GLU A 83 33.11 13.88 9.64
C GLU A 83 31.83 13.11 9.26
N SER A 84 30.90 13.81 8.63
CA SER A 84 29.54 13.32 8.35
C SER A 84 29.16 13.34 6.87
N LYS A 85 30.09 13.71 5.99
CA LYS A 85 29.80 13.95 4.56
C LYS A 85 30.29 12.84 3.65
N GLN A 86 31.13 11.95 4.15
CA GLN A 86 31.64 10.81 3.39
C GLN A 86 31.78 9.57 4.28
N ALA A 87 31.31 8.44 3.77
CA ALA A 87 31.60 7.12 4.33
C ALA A 87 31.61 6.08 3.21
N ALA A 88 32.59 5.19 3.26
CA ALA A 88 32.60 4.02 2.38
C ALA A 88 31.52 3.03 2.86
N VAL A 89 30.65 2.63 1.94
CA VAL A 89 29.52 1.75 2.21
C VAL A 89 29.39 0.70 1.11
N ALA A 90 28.76 -0.42 1.45
CA ALA A 90 28.27 -1.38 0.48
C ALA A 90 26.74 -1.32 0.44
N ILE A 91 26.16 -1.44 -0.75
CA ILE A 91 24.71 -1.50 -0.96
C ILE A 91 24.34 -2.83 -1.61
N ALA A 92 23.19 -3.39 -1.20
CA ALA A 92 22.61 -4.57 -1.82
C ALA A 92 21.08 -4.45 -1.84
N ALA A 93 20.45 -4.95 -2.90
CA ALA A 93 19.01 -5.10 -2.95
C ALA A 93 18.53 -5.98 -1.77
N TRP A 94 17.44 -5.57 -1.13
CA TRP A 94 16.75 -6.40 -0.17
C TRP A 94 15.29 -6.56 -0.59
N LEU A 95 15.00 -7.74 -1.16
CA LEU A 95 13.65 -8.16 -1.51
C LEU A 95 13.08 -8.99 -0.35
N PRO A 96 12.28 -8.38 0.55
CA PRO A 96 11.70 -9.13 1.66
C PRO A 96 10.73 -10.19 1.15
N ALA A 97 10.58 -11.28 1.88
CA ALA A 97 9.62 -12.35 1.52
C ALA A 97 8.16 -11.87 1.54
N TRP A 98 7.87 -10.83 2.31
CA TRP A 98 6.58 -10.17 2.37
C TRP A 98 6.71 -8.71 2.77
N LYS A 99 5.70 -7.91 2.41
CA LYS A 99 5.52 -6.52 2.84
C LYS A 99 4.13 -6.35 3.44
N GLY A 100 3.96 -5.36 4.30
CA GLY A 100 2.69 -5.16 4.98
C GLY A 100 2.44 -3.76 5.49
N GLU A 101 1.23 -3.53 5.95
CA GLU A 101 0.76 -2.28 6.55
C GLU A 101 0.04 -2.62 7.85
N LEU A 102 0.46 -1.99 8.94
CA LEU A 102 -0.12 -2.15 10.28
C LEU A 102 -0.74 -0.83 10.72
N PHE A 103 -1.98 -0.92 11.19
CA PHE A 103 -2.72 0.15 11.84
C PHE A 103 -3.06 -0.32 13.26
N ALA A 104 -2.79 0.48 14.28
CA ALA A 104 -3.10 0.10 15.66
C ALA A 104 -3.46 1.31 16.53
N ARG A 105 -4.43 1.13 17.44
CA ARG A 105 -4.77 2.15 18.44
C ARG A 105 -3.71 2.30 19.52
N GLN A 106 -3.00 1.22 19.83
CA GLN A 106 -2.01 1.16 20.89
C GLN A 106 -0.67 0.61 20.38
N PRO A 107 0.46 0.96 21.04
CA PRO A 107 1.77 0.42 20.68
C PRO A 107 1.77 -1.11 20.63
N VAL A 108 2.38 -1.66 19.58
CA VAL A 108 2.51 -3.12 19.37
C VAL A 108 3.99 -3.49 19.52
N PRO A 109 4.35 -4.50 20.33
CA PRO A 109 5.75 -4.89 20.55
C PRO A 109 6.31 -5.68 19.36
N LEU A 110 6.74 -4.96 18.32
CA LEU A 110 7.22 -5.56 17.06
C LEU A 110 8.49 -6.42 17.27
N PRO A 111 8.53 -7.68 16.78
CA PRO A 111 9.71 -8.54 16.82
C PRO A 111 10.93 -7.86 16.20
N ALA A 112 12.13 -8.11 16.74
CA ALA A 112 13.38 -7.55 16.23
C ALA A 112 13.66 -7.90 14.75
N SER A 113 13.10 -9.01 14.27
CA SER A 113 13.22 -9.48 12.88
C SER A 113 12.41 -8.67 11.86
N LEU A 114 11.44 -7.86 12.30
CA LEU A 114 10.63 -7.02 11.42
C LEU A 114 11.34 -5.73 11.06
N HIS A 115 11.38 -5.35 9.80
CA HIS A 115 11.66 -3.96 9.44
C HIS A 115 10.36 -3.16 9.44
N TRP A 116 10.41 -1.93 9.91
CA TRP A 116 9.25 -1.04 9.97
C TRP A 116 9.64 0.40 9.73
N ARG A 117 8.71 1.14 9.13
CA ARG A 117 8.77 2.58 8.90
C ARG A 117 7.40 3.19 9.19
N ARG A 118 7.39 4.28 9.96
CA ARG A 118 6.17 4.95 10.41
C ARG A 118 5.66 5.85 9.30
N ARG A 119 4.35 5.78 9.05
CA ARG A 119 3.62 6.65 8.14
C ARG A 119 2.97 7.79 8.93
N ALA A 120 2.87 8.95 8.31
CA ALA A 120 2.20 10.09 8.91
C ALA A 120 0.70 9.78 9.02
N ALA A 121 0.19 9.71 10.25
CA ALA A 121 -1.21 9.42 10.54
C ALA A 121 -1.62 10.12 11.83
N GLN A 122 -2.88 10.56 11.91
CA GLN A 122 -3.44 11.20 13.10
C GLN A 122 -4.26 10.19 13.92
N GLY A 123 -4.02 10.14 15.24
CA GLY A 123 -4.83 9.35 16.17
C GLY A 123 -4.70 7.82 16.07
N VAL A 124 -3.83 7.32 15.19
CA VAL A 124 -3.56 5.88 15.02
C VAL A 124 -2.08 5.68 14.68
N ILE A 125 -1.52 4.57 15.15
CA ILE A 125 -0.19 4.13 14.75
C ILE A 125 -0.32 3.48 13.38
N HIS A 126 0.38 4.02 12.38
CA HIS A 126 0.42 3.45 11.03
C HIS A 126 1.87 3.17 10.63
N LEU A 127 2.19 1.91 10.37
CA LEU A 127 3.52 1.45 10.01
C LEU A 127 3.48 0.64 8.71
N SER A 128 4.38 0.95 7.77
CA SER A 128 4.72 0.02 6.70
C SER A 128 5.77 -0.96 7.20
N LEU A 129 5.62 -2.23 6.84
CA LEU A 129 6.37 -3.36 7.38
C LEU A 129 7.00 -4.17 6.24
N ALA A 130 8.11 -4.82 6.55
CA ALA A 130 8.76 -5.78 5.66
C ALA A 130 9.49 -6.85 6.48
N GLY A 131 9.51 -8.08 5.98
CA GLY A 131 10.19 -9.17 6.67
C GLY A 131 10.47 -10.38 5.80
N ASN A 132 11.41 -11.20 6.26
CA ASN A 132 11.69 -12.52 5.68
C ASN A 132 10.96 -13.64 6.44
N ILE A 133 10.67 -13.41 7.72
CA ILE A 133 10.02 -14.38 8.61
C ILE A 133 8.54 -14.03 8.70
N ARG A 134 7.66 -15.01 8.48
CA ARG A 134 6.21 -14.84 8.64
C ARG A 134 5.88 -14.39 10.06
N SER A 135 5.03 -13.38 10.21
CA SER A 135 4.72 -12.77 11.51
C SER A 135 3.30 -13.06 12.01
N ARG A 136 2.59 -13.98 11.35
CA ARG A 136 1.22 -14.40 11.68
C ARG A 136 1.11 -14.88 13.12
N ASP A 137 1.89 -15.87 13.51
CA ASP A 137 1.75 -16.53 14.82
C ASP A 137 2.01 -15.58 15.98
N TRP A 138 3.02 -14.71 15.83
CA TRP A 138 3.30 -13.66 16.80
C TRP A 138 2.12 -12.68 16.92
N LEU A 139 1.57 -12.19 15.80
CA LEU A 139 0.49 -11.21 15.82
C LEU A 139 -0.81 -11.80 16.36
N VAL A 140 -1.13 -13.03 15.98
CA VAL A 140 -2.28 -13.78 16.51
C VAL A 140 -2.14 -13.97 18.01
N GLY A 141 -0.97 -14.44 18.48
CA GLY A 141 -0.71 -14.61 19.91
C GLY A 141 -0.78 -13.29 20.68
N TRP A 142 -0.32 -12.18 20.10
CA TRP A 142 -0.48 -10.85 20.68
C TRP A 142 -1.97 -10.48 20.83
N CYS A 143 -2.76 -10.58 19.76
CA CYS A 143 -4.18 -10.24 19.78
C CYS A 143 -4.98 -11.11 20.77
N GLN A 144 -4.64 -12.42 20.87
CA GLN A 144 -5.24 -13.33 21.85
C GLN A 144 -4.97 -12.91 23.29
N ARG A 145 -3.72 -12.51 23.63
CA ARG A 145 -3.39 -12.01 24.97
C ARG A 145 -4.12 -10.71 25.33
N GLN A 146 -4.48 -9.91 24.33
CA GLN A 146 -5.30 -8.71 24.53
C GLN A 146 -6.80 -9.02 24.66
N GLY A 147 -7.23 -10.27 24.41
CA GLY A 147 -8.64 -10.65 24.40
C GLY A 147 -9.42 -10.08 23.21
N TRP A 148 -8.74 -9.77 22.10
CA TRP A 148 -9.39 -9.18 20.92
C TRP A 148 -10.01 -10.24 20.02
N GLN A 149 -11.19 -9.92 19.48
CA GLN A 149 -11.86 -10.74 18.48
C GLN A 149 -11.20 -10.52 17.12
N MET A 150 -10.66 -11.56 16.51
CA MET A 150 -9.95 -11.47 15.24
C MET A 150 -10.81 -11.91 14.07
N GLN A 151 -10.71 -11.19 12.96
CA GLN A 151 -11.22 -11.58 11.65
C GLN A 151 -10.03 -11.66 10.69
N VAL A 152 -9.91 -12.77 9.97
CA VAL A 152 -8.76 -13.04 9.08
C VAL A 152 -9.25 -13.32 7.67
N ALA A 153 -8.51 -12.81 6.68
CA ALA A 153 -8.60 -13.24 5.29
C ALA A 153 -7.23 -13.73 4.84
N GLU A 154 -7.21 -14.86 4.13
CA GLU A 154 -5.97 -15.44 3.63
C GLU A 154 -6.15 -16.08 2.26
N GLY A 155 -5.11 -16.02 1.44
CA GLY A 155 -5.09 -16.61 0.11
C GLY A 155 -3.74 -16.42 -0.57
N GLY A 156 -3.05 -17.51 -0.89
CA GLY A 156 -1.67 -17.43 -1.40
C GLY A 156 -0.73 -16.78 -0.37
N ASN A 157 -0.11 -15.66 -0.74
CA ASN A 157 0.73 -14.85 0.15
C ASN A 157 -0.05 -13.77 0.91
N LEU A 158 -1.29 -13.50 0.50
CA LEU A 158 -2.13 -12.51 1.15
C LEU A 158 -2.54 -13.02 2.53
N TRP A 159 -2.33 -12.16 3.53
CA TRP A 159 -2.81 -12.37 4.88
C TRP A 159 -3.20 -11.04 5.51
N ASN A 160 -4.49 -10.89 5.81
CA ASN A 160 -5.06 -9.71 6.43
C ASN A 160 -5.72 -10.09 7.75
N LEU A 161 -5.61 -9.22 8.76
CA LEU A 161 -6.20 -9.42 10.07
C LEU A 161 -6.80 -8.11 10.58
N LEU A 162 -8.04 -8.18 11.04
CA LEU A 162 -8.68 -7.11 11.83
C LEU A 162 -8.92 -7.64 13.24
N ALA A 163 -8.53 -6.87 14.26
CA ALA A 163 -8.78 -7.19 15.65
C ALA A 163 -9.73 -6.17 16.28
N TRP A 164 -10.74 -6.66 16.99
CA TRP A 164 -11.84 -5.87 17.53
C TRP A 164 -11.97 -6.05 19.05
N GLN A 165 -12.42 -4.99 19.75
CA GLN A 165 -12.76 -5.04 21.16
C GLN A 165 -13.95 -4.11 21.43
N GLY A 166 -15.04 -4.64 22.00
CA GLY A 166 -16.21 -3.81 22.33
C GLY A 166 -16.83 -3.06 21.13
N GLY A 167 -16.71 -3.59 19.91
CA GLY A 167 -17.17 -2.94 18.69
C GLY A 167 -16.16 -1.97 18.05
N GLU A 168 -15.08 -1.65 18.75
CA GLU A 168 -13.99 -0.81 18.25
C GLU A 168 -12.98 -1.61 17.44
N LEU A 169 -12.43 -0.99 16.39
CA LEU A 169 -11.30 -1.54 15.64
C LEU A 169 -10.00 -1.22 16.39
N MET A 170 -9.31 -2.26 16.87
CA MET A 170 -8.10 -2.11 17.68
C MET A 170 -6.82 -2.21 16.85
N LEU A 171 -6.82 -3.12 15.87
CA LEU A 171 -5.67 -3.39 15.01
C LEU A 171 -6.14 -3.83 13.62
N GLY A 172 -5.45 -3.36 12.59
CA GLY A 172 -5.58 -3.81 11.21
C GLY A 172 -4.21 -4.15 10.64
N TRP A 173 -4.11 -5.29 9.98
CA TRP A 173 -2.90 -5.77 9.33
C TRP A 173 -3.26 -6.21 7.91
N TRP A 174 -2.46 -5.76 6.94
CA TRP A 174 -2.54 -6.19 5.56
C TRP A 174 -1.16 -6.60 5.09
N SER A 175 -1.01 -7.77 4.48
CA SER A 175 0.29 -8.20 3.96
C SER A 175 0.18 -9.09 2.74
N ASP A 176 1.20 -9.01 1.88
CA ASP A 176 1.35 -9.81 0.67
C ASP A 176 2.85 -9.96 0.33
N ALA A 177 3.19 -10.65 -0.76
CA ALA A 177 4.55 -10.74 -1.29
C ALA A 177 5.09 -9.37 -1.78
N SER A 178 4.21 -8.46 -2.20
CA SER A 178 4.51 -7.09 -2.60
C SER A 178 3.83 -6.08 -1.66
N GLU A 179 4.03 -4.77 -1.90
CA GLU A 179 3.36 -3.75 -1.08
C GLU A 179 1.83 -3.93 -1.21
N PRO A 180 1.11 -4.13 -0.10
CA PRO A 180 -0.32 -4.36 -0.17
C PRO A 180 -1.00 -3.07 -0.64
N ALA A 181 -1.77 -3.16 -1.73
CA ALA A 181 -2.53 -2.02 -2.21
C ALA A 181 -3.76 -1.80 -1.30
N ILE A 182 -3.67 -0.81 -0.43
CA ILE A 182 -4.68 -0.43 0.56
C ILE A 182 -5.17 1.01 0.32
N ASP A 183 -6.39 1.31 0.79
CA ASP A 183 -6.92 2.66 0.94
C ASP A 183 -6.70 3.12 2.39
N ALA A 184 -5.54 3.76 2.64
CA ALA A 184 -5.14 4.18 3.97
C ALA A 184 -6.13 5.18 4.59
N GLU A 185 -6.68 6.12 3.81
CA GLU A 185 -7.66 7.10 4.29
C GLU A 185 -8.96 6.42 4.75
N TRP A 186 -9.42 5.42 4.00
CA TRP A 186 -10.59 4.64 4.39
C TRP A 186 -10.33 3.82 5.65
N ILE A 187 -9.15 3.21 5.79
CA ILE A 187 -8.76 2.49 7.00
C ILE A 187 -8.68 3.46 8.19
N HIS A 188 -8.05 4.63 8.03
CA HIS A 188 -8.01 5.68 9.06
C HIS A 188 -9.42 6.12 9.48
N ALA A 189 -10.36 6.24 8.52
CA ALA A 189 -11.75 6.52 8.83
C ALA A 189 -12.41 5.41 9.66
N ALA A 190 -12.10 4.13 9.40
CA ALA A 190 -12.60 3.00 10.19
C ALA A 190 -12.06 2.99 11.64
N PHE A 191 -10.85 3.51 11.88
CA PHE A 191 -10.34 3.73 13.25
C PHE A 191 -10.97 4.94 13.96
N ARG A 192 -11.61 5.87 13.23
CA ARG A 192 -12.37 6.97 13.84
C ARG A 192 -13.83 6.61 14.07
N THR A 193 -14.43 5.95 13.09
CA THR A 193 -15.83 5.54 13.09
C THR A 193 -15.91 4.06 12.69
N PRO A 194 -15.81 3.12 13.65
CA PRO A 194 -15.80 1.70 13.37
C PRO A 194 -17.07 1.22 12.67
N PRO A 195 -16.96 0.35 11.65
CA PRO A 195 -18.12 -0.23 11.00
C PRO A 195 -18.92 -1.13 11.94
N GLN A 196 -20.22 -0.86 12.04
CA GLN A 196 -21.12 -1.52 12.99
C GLN A 196 -21.68 -2.87 12.50
N ASN A 197 -21.73 -3.08 11.18
CA ASN A 197 -22.30 -4.31 10.60
C ASN A 197 -21.22 -5.25 10.04
N ALA A 198 -21.54 -6.54 10.02
CA ALA A 198 -20.62 -7.59 9.58
C ALA A 198 -20.16 -7.41 8.12
N ALA A 199 -21.05 -6.97 7.23
CA ALA A 199 -20.73 -6.74 5.82
C ALA A 199 -19.64 -5.67 5.63
N ARG A 200 -19.73 -4.55 6.34
CA ARG A 200 -18.72 -3.47 6.30
C ARG A 200 -17.41 -3.86 6.97
N ARG A 201 -17.47 -4.66 8.06
CA ARG A 201 -16.25 -5.24 8.66
C ARG A 201 -15.54 -6.18 7.70
N HIS A 202 -16.30 -7.03 7.01
CA HIS A 202 -15.78 -7.91 5.97
C HIS A 202 -15.19 -7.13 4.79
N ALA A 203 -15.85 -6.07 4.32
CA ALA A 203 -15.28 -5.21 3.28
C ALA A 203 -13.93 -4.60 3.73
N LEU A 204 -13.83 -4.14 4.98
CA LEU A 204 -12.60 -3.57 5.55
C LEU A 204 -11.43 -4.54 5.53
N LEU A 205 -11.69 -5.83 5.65
CA LEU A 205 -10.67 -6.88 5.65
C LEU A 205 -9.89 -6.94 4.32
N SER A 206 -10.49 -6.49 3.22
CA SER A 206 -9.80 -6.36 1.93
C SER A 206 -8.79 -5.20 1.89
N GLY A 207 -8.89 -4.26 2.83
CA GLY A 207 -8.06 -3.05 2.89
C GLY A 207 -8.41 -1.98 1.87
N ARG A 208 -9.43 -2.23 1.03
CA ARG A 208 -9.91 -1.28 0.03
C ARG A 208 -11.38 -1.03 0.25
N LYS A 209 -11.80 0.24 0.09
CA LYS A 209 -13.22 0.59 0.15
C LYS A 209 -13.94 -0.26 -0.89
N GLY A 210 -14.71 -1.24 -0.42
CA GLY A 210 -15.56 -2.08 -1.26
C GLY A 210 -16.38 -1.17 -2.16
N GLY A 211 -16.01 -1.16 -3.43
CA GLY A 211 -16.30 -0.10 -4.37
C GLY A 211 -15.59 -0.34 -5.69
N ASP A 212 -15.45 -1.62 -6.08
CA ASP A 212 -15.49 -1.91 -7.51
C ASP A 212 -16.98 -1.95 -7.88
N GLU A 213 -17.58 -0.76 -7.98
CA GLU A 213 -18.32 -0.58 -9.21
C GLU A 213 -17.23 -0.59 -10.27
N MET A 214 -17.11 -1.71 -10.98
CA MET A 214 -16.37 -1.77 -12.23
C MET A 214 -16.60 -0.45 -12.96
N PRO A 215 -15.56 0.23 -13.46
CA PRO A 215 -15.71 1.57 -14.01
C PRO A 215 -16.88 1.53 -14.97
N ARG A 216 -17.98 2.22 -14.64
CA ARG A 216 -19.27 2.10 -15.35
C ARG A 216 -19.14 2.40 -16.84
N GLY A 217 -17.97 2.90 -17.27
CA GLY A 217 -17.75 3.52 -18.57
C GLY A 217 -18.44 4.88 -18.57
N ARG A 218 -18.54 5.49 -19.73
CA ARG A 218 -19.36 6.70 -19.88
C ARG A 218 -20.81 6.39 -19.45
N ILE A 219 -21.44 7.29 -18.69
CA ILE A 219 -22.87 7.16 -18.38
C ILE A 219 -23.66 7.38 -19.67
N ILE A 220 -24.45 6.37 -20.05
CA ILE A 220 -25.27 6.40 -21.27
C ILE A 220 -26.73 6.70 -20.92
N CYS A 221 -27.23 6.20 -19.78
CA CYS A 221 -28.57 6.53 -19.30
C CYS A 221 -28.49 7.31 -17.99
N SER A 222 -28.66 8.63 -18.03
CA SER A 222 -28.65 9.47 -16.83
C SER A 222 -29.85 9.21 -15.90
N CYS A 223 -31.03 8.89 -16.47
CA CYS A 223 -32.27 8.67 -15.73
C CYS A 223 -32.18 7.53 -14.70
N PHE A 224 -31.40 6.49 -15.00
CA PHE A 224 -31.14 5.37 -14.08
C PHE A 224 -29.64 5.17 -13.78
N SER A 225 -28.81 6.15 -14.14
CA SER A 225 -27.35 6.14 -13.95
C SER A 225 -26.64 4.88 -14.50
N VAL A 226 -27.09 4.37 -15.66
CA VAL A 226 -26.52 3.17 -16.30
C VAL A 226 -25.37 3.57 -17.24
N GLY A 227 -24.22 2.90 -17.09
CA GLY A 227 -23.03 3.14 -17.90
C GLY A 227 -22.77 2.10 -18.98
N GLU A 228 -21.91 2.46 -19.92
CA GLU A 228 -21.51 1.68 -21.10
C GLU A 228 -21.05 0.25 -20.79
N ARG A 229 -20.30 0.02 -19.71
CA ARG A 229 -19.81 -1.33 -19.37
C ARG A 229 -20.94 -2.27 -18.97
N ALA A 230 -21.86 -1.82 -18.11
CA ALA A 230 -23.02 -2.61 -17.70
C ALA A 230 -23.89 -2.99 -18.91
N ILE A 231 -24.00 -2.07 -19.88
CA ILE A 231 -24.67 -2.34 -21.16
C ILE A 231 -23.90 -3.39 -21.97
N GLY A 232 -22.56 -3.25 -22.08
CA GLY A 232 -21.70 -4.22 -22.77
C GLY A 232 -21.79 -5.64 -22.21
N GLU A 233 -21.82 -5.79 -20.89
CA GLU A 233 -22.00 -7.08 -20.22
C GLU A 233 -23.39 -7.67 -20.44
N ALA A 234 -24.43 -6.83 -20.37
CA ALA A 234 -25.78 -7.29 -20.66
C ALA A 234 -25.88 -7.81 -22.10
N ILE A 235 -25.22 -7.14 -23.06
CA ILE A 235 -25.13 -7.60 -24.46
C ILE A 235 -24.36 -8.92 -24.55
N ALA A 236 -23.21 -9.05 -23.88
CA ALA A 236 -22.42 -10.27 -23.84
C ALA A 236 -23.21 -11.44 -23.22
N SER A 237 -24.06 -11.16 -22.23
CA SER A 237 -24.95 -12.14 -21.59
C SER A 237 -26.20 -12.50 -22.40
N GLY A 238 -26.33 -11.99 -23.63
CA GLY A 238 -27.39 -12.36 -24.56
C GLY A 238 -28.48 -11.31 -24.81
N CYS A 239 -28.39 -10.10 -24.24
CA CYS A 239 -29.33 -9.03 -24.57
C CYS A 239 -29.07 -8.53 -26.01
N ARG A 240 -30.05 -8.68 -26.91
CA ARG A 240 -29.92 -8.29 -28.33
C ARG A 240 -30.79 -7.10 -28.74
N THR A 241 -31.61 -6.56 -27.84
CA THR A 241 -32.53 -5.44 -28.13
C THR A 241 -32.49 -4.39 -27.02
N PRO A 242 -32.80 -3.10 -27.31
CA PRO A 242 -32.93 -2.08 -26.27
C PRO A 242 -34.01 -2.42 -25.23
N ALA A 243 -35.08 -3.10 -25.64
CA ALA A 243 -36.13 -3.58 -24.72
C ALA A 243 -35.59 -4.63 -23.73
N ALA A 244 -34.77 -5.58 -24.20
CA ALA A 244 -34.11 -6.56 -23.32
C ALA A 244 -33.13 -5.89 -22.35
N LEU A 245 -32.38 -4.87 -22.82
CA LEU A 245 -31.52 -4.05 -21.96
C LEU A 245 -32.33 -3.26 -20.94
N GLY A 246 -33.47 -2.67 -21.34
CA GLY A 246 -34.38 -1.95 -20.44
C GLY A 246 -35.02 -2.87 -19.39
N ALA A 247 -35.38 -4.09 -19.73
CA ALA A 247 -35.90 -5.06 -18.76
C ALA A 247 -34.85 -5.44 -17.69
N LYS A 248 -33.57 -5.54 -18.08
CA LYS A 248 -32.47 -5.95 -17.20
C LYS A 248 -31.84 -4.78 -16.41
N LEU A 249 -31.65 -3.63 -17.05
CA LEU A 249 -30.88 -2.49 -16.53
C LEU A 249 -31.72 -1.22 -16.36
N LYS A 250 -33.00 -1.22 -16.74
CA LYS A 250 -33.92 -0.06 -16.74
C LYS A 250 -33.55 1.08 -17.72
N CYS A 251 -32.40 1.02 -18.40
CA CYS A 251 -32.05 2.05 -19.38
C CYS A 251 -33.05 2.10 -20.55
N GLY A 252 -33.44 3.30 -20.98
CA GLY A 252 -34.34 3.50 -22.13
C GLY A 252 -35.83 3.35 -21.81
N THR A 253 -36.22 3.12 -20.56
CA THR A 253 -37.64 2.92 -20.17
C THR A 253 -38.32 4.15 -19.56
N SER A 254 -37.55 5.20 -19.22
CA SER A 254 -38.08 6.45 -18.62
C SER A 254 -38.10 7.60 -19.62
N CYS A 255 -36.96 8.26 -19.83
CA CYS A 255 -36.85 9.47 -20.65
C CYS A 255 -36.48 9.20 -22.12
N GLY A 256 -36.07 7.97 -22.46
CA GLY A 256 -35.74 7.55 -23.83
C GLY A 256 -34.47 8.15 -24.45
N SER A 257 -33.83 9.14 -23.83
CA SER A 257 -32.68 9.87 -24.41
C SER A 257 -31.47 9.00 -24.75
N CYS A 258 -31.29 7.88 -24.06
CA CYS A 258 -30.19 6.94 -24.28
C CYS A 258 -30.45 5.93 -25.41
N LEU A 259 -31.67 5.83 -25.97
CA LEU A 259 -32.04 4.81 -26.95
C LEU A 259 -31.20 4.81 -28.25
N PRO A 260 -30.82 5.97 -28.84
CA PRO A 260 -29.95 5.98 -30.02
C PRO A 260 -28.58 5.37 -29.74
N GLU A 261 -28.01 5.68 -28.59
CA GLU A 261 -26.68 5.21 -28.17
C GLU A 261 -26.69 3.71 -27.80
N LEU A 262 -27.77 3.21 -27.18
CA LEU A 262 -27.99 1.78 -26.96
C LEU A 262 -28.05 0.99 -28.28
N LYS A 263 -28.72 1.52 -29.31
CA LYS A 263 -28.78 0.89 -30.64
C LYS A 263 -27.40 0.85 -31.30
N ALA A 264 -26.61 1.91 -31.17
CA ALA A 264 -25.26 1.98 -31.70
C ALA A 264 -24.34 0.92 -31.06
N LEU A 265 -24.39 0.76 -29.74
CA LEU A 265 -23.61 -0.27 -29.03
C LEU A 265 -24.01 -1.70 -29.41
N LEU A 266 -25.32 -1.96 -29.53
CA LEU A 266 -25.85 -3.25 -29.99
C LEU A 266 -25.41 -3.58 -31.43
N ALA A 267 -25.34 -2.58 -32.31
CA ALA A 267 -24.87 -2.74 -33.67
C ALA A 267 -23.35 -2.99 -33.72
N ALA A 268 -22.55 -2.19 -33.00
CA ALA A 268 -21.10 -2.33 -32.97
C ALA A 268 -20.65 -3.71 -32.46
N LYS A 269 -21.32 -4.25 -31.44
CA LYS A 269 -21.02 -5.58 -30.88
C LYS A 269 -21.51 -6.76 -31.71
N ARG A 270 -22.39 -6.54 -32.70
CA ARG A 270 -22.79 -7.56 -33.69
C ARG A 270 -21.77 -7.72 -34.82
N VAL A 271 -20.92 -6.72 -35.06
CA VAL A 271 -19.88 -6.76 -36.09
C VAL A 271 -18.58 -7.40 -35.57
N GLN A 272 -18.41 -7.49 -34.25
CA GLN A 272 -17.22 -8.06 -33.58
C GLN A 272 -17.39 -9.52 -33.12
N ALA A 273 -18.54 -10.14 -33.32
CA ALA A 273 -18.89 -11.50 -32.88
C ALA A 273 -19.25 -12.36 -34.08
#